data_AF-A0A2G9GHM6-F1
#
_entry.id   AF-A0A2G9GHM6-F1
#
_cell.length_a   1.000
_cell.length_b   1.000
_cell.length_c   1.000
_cell.angle_alpha   90.00
_cell.angle_beta   90.00
_cell.angle_gamma   90.00
#
_symmetry.space_group_name_H-M   'P 1'
#
loop_
_entity.id
_entity.type
_entity.pdbx_description
1 polymer ?
#
loop_
_entity_poly.entity_id
_entity_poly.type
_entity_poly.pdbx_seq_one_letter_code
_entity_poly.pdbx_strand_id
1 'polypeptide(L)'
;MCPAEPFVLSGGKDKSVVLWSIRDHISSLAADQGAQQSPGLKGVAVGNRPPYGSTVQPRGIFQGHNYTIEDVQFNPSSAQEFCSVGNDSCLMLWDARTGSSPILKVERAHEADIHCVDWNPNDLNLILTGSADNTVRLYDRRNLTSGAGGSPIHKFERGHNAPVQCVQWSPSKASVFGSAAEDGILNIWDLRKIADPITPEGLFFRHTGHRGKVVEFHWNAADPWTIVSVSDDGEKVGGGGTLQIWRITDMLSREAEDVIKELDIFKDHISSCCSSSTS
;
A
#
# COMPACT_ATOMS: atom_id res chain seq x y z
N MET A 1 0.46 8.87 -0.23
CA MET A 1 0.75 10.21 -0.82
C MET A 1 1.80 10.89 0.05
N CYS A 2 2.92 11.33 -0.54
CA CYS A 2 3.86 12.21 0.16
C CYS A 2 3.12 13.54 0.46
N PRO A 3 3.03 14.00 1.72
CA PRO A 3 2.25 15.20 2.07
C PRO A 3 2.77 16.51 1.45
N ALA A 4 3.98 16.50 0.88
CA ALA A 4 4.68 17.73 0.49
C ALA A 4 4.26 18.24 -0.90
N GLU A 5 3.92 17.38 -1.86
CA GLU A 5 3.72 17.77 -3.26
C GLU A 5 2.58 16.97 -3.92
N PRO A 6 1.72 17.59 -4.76
CA PRO A 6 0.56 16.94 -5.37
C PRO A 6 0.98 16.11 -6.60
N PHE A 7 1.93 15.20 -6.38
CA PHE A 7 2.42 14.29 -7.39
C PHE A 7 1.70 12.95 -7.33
N VAL A 8 1.60 12.32 -8.50
CA VAL A 8 1.01 11.00 -8.68
C VAL A 8 1.99 10.15 -9.48
N LEU A 9 2.16 8.89 -9.09
CA LEU A 9 2.86 7.89 -9.89
C LEU A 9 1.84 6.95 -10.53
N SER A 10 2.15 6.47 -11.72
CA SER A 10 1.44 5.38 -12.35
C SER A 10 2.41 4.40 -12.99
N GLY A 11 2.20 3.11 -12.78
CA GLY A 11 2.79 2.04 -13.58
C GLY A 11 1.83 1.58 -14.67
N GLY A 12 2.35 1.05 -15.77
CA GLY A 12 1.53 0.60 -16.89
C GLY A 12 2.05 -0.62 -17.63
N LYS A 13 1.21 -1.15 -18.52
CA LYS A 13 1.56 -2.24 -19.47
C LYS A 13 2.60 -1.82 -20.51
N ASP A 14 2.82 -0.51 -20.66
CA ASP A 14 3.88 0.10 -21.47
C ASP A 14 5.26 0.05 -20.79
N LYS A 15 5.35 -0.60 -19.62
CA LYS A 15 6.60 -0.88 -18.89
C LYS A 15 7.26 0.38 -18.33
N SER A 16 6.52 1.49 -18.29
CA SER A 16 7.02 2.78 -17.84
C SER A 16 6.37 3.19 -16.52
N VAL A 17 7.17 3.72 -15.60
CA VAL A 17 6.62 4.49 -14.47
C VAL A 17 6.52 5.93 -14.93
N VAL A 18 5.38 6.57 -14.68
CA VAL A 18 5.11 7.95 -15.08
C VAL A 18 4.81 8.80 -13.85
N LEU A 19 5.49 9.94 -13.75
CA LEU A 19 5.28 10.94 -12.70
C LEU A 19 4.45 12.10 -13.25
N TRP A 20 3.38 12.42 -12.54
CA TRP A 20 2.43 13.48 -12.89
C TRP A 20 2.37 14.54 -11.79
N SER A 21 1.98 15.77 -12.11
CA SER A 21 1.52 16.74 -11.10
C SER A 21 0.09 17.16 -11.34
N ILE A 22 -0.72 17.08 -10.30
CA ILE A 22 -2.12 17.52 -10.34
C ILE A 22 -2.19 19.05 -10.51
N ARG A 23 -1.17 19.81 -10.09
CA ARG A 23 -1.12 21.27 -10.30
C ARG A 23 -1.07 21.65 -11.78
N ASP A 24 -0.49 20.79 -12.62
CA ASP A 24 -0.38 21.05 -14.06
C ASP A 24 -1.77 20.98 -14.73
N HIS A 25 -2.67 20.15 -14.20
CA HIS A 25 -4.10 20.14 -14.58
C HIS A 25 -4.84 21.41 -14.17
N ILE A 26 -4.68 21.84 -12.90
CA ILE A 26 -5.35 23.04 -12.39
C ILE A 26 -4.90 24.29 -13.18
N SER A 27 -3.61 24.36 -13.50
CA SER A 27 -3.04 25.48 -14.26
C SER A 27 -3.53 25.51 -15.72
N SER A 28 -3.67 24.36 -16.36
CA SER A 28 -4.20 24.28 -17.73
C SER A 28 -5.70 24.64 -17.79
N LEU A 29 -6.50 24.23 -16.80
CA LEU A 29 -7.90 24.65 -16.70
C LEU A 29 -8.07 26.17 -16.51
N ALA A 30 -7.19 26.81 -15.74
CA ALA A 30 -7.22 28.26 -15.54
C ALA A 30 -6.87 29.05 -16.81
N ALA A 31 -5.92 28.54 -17.61
CA ALA A 31 -5.55 29.13 -18.89
C ALA A 31 -6.70 29.08 -19.91
N ASP A 32 -7.43 27.95 -19.98
CA ASP A 32 -8.58 27.79 -20.87
C ASP A 32 -9.75 28.74 -20.53
N GLN A 33 -9.96 29.05 -19.24
CA GLN A 33 -10.98 30.01 -18.81
C GLN A 33 -10.61 31.47 -19.15
N GLY A 34 -9.33 31.83 -19.06
CA GLY A 34 -8.84 33.17 -19.43
C GLY A 34 -8.98 33.47 -20.93
N ALA A 35 -8.85 32.45 -21.78
CA ALA A 35 -9.03 32.57 -23.23
C ALA A 35 -10.51 32.83 -23.64
N GLN A 36 -11.48 32.50 -22.79
CA GLN A 36 -12.91 32.73 -23.07
C GLN A 36 -13.42 34.13 -22.66
N GLN A 37 -12.61 34.97 -22.01
CA GLN A 37 -13.02 36.30 -21.54
C GLN A 37 -12.35 37.47 -22.30
N SER A 38 -12.37 37.44 -23.64
CA SER A 38 -12.04 38.62 -24.46
C SER A 38 -13.27 39.08 -25.26
N PRO A 39 -13.72 40.35 -25.13
CA PRO A 39 -14.93 40.80 -25.79
C PRO A 39 -14.63 41.36 -27.18
N GLY A 40 -15.32 40.81 -28.19
CA GLY A 40 -15.66 41.52 -29.42
C GLY A 40 -14.84 41.17 -30.67
N LEU A 41 -15.46 40.39 -31.58
CA LEU A 41 -15.83 40.80 -32.95
C LEU A 41 -16.41 39.59 -33.70
N LYS A 42 -17.53 39.81 -34.40
CA LYS A 42 -18.22 38.80 -35.22
C LYS A 42 -17.37 38.44 -36.45
N GLY A 43 -17.06 37.17 -36.61
CA GLY A 43 -16.46 36.61 -37.83
C GLY A 43 -16.69 35.10 -37.90
N VAL A 44 -17.27 34.64 -39.00
CA VAL A 44 -17.54 33.23 -39.30
C VAL A 44 -16.21 32.50 -39.55
N ALA A 45 -15.95 31.42 -38.80
CA ALA A 45 -14.91 30.44 -39.15
C ALA A 45 -15.41 29.02 -38.82
N VAL A 46 -15.55 28.22 -39.87
CA VAL A 46 -15.62 26.75 -39.80
C VAL A 46 -14.19 26.26 -39.56
N GLY A 47 -13.94 25.58 -38.44
CA GLY A 47 -12.62 25.01 -38.14
C GLY A 47 -12.57 24.36 -36.76
N ASN A 48 -12.29 23.05 -36.74
CA ASN A 48 -12.00 22.16 -35.60
C ASN A 48 -12.05 22.78 -34.19
N ARG A 49 -13.11 22.44 -33.44
CA ARG A 49 -13.03 22.43 -31.97
C ARG A 49 -11.95 21.41 -31.57
N PRO A 50 -10.92 21.77 -30.78
CA PRO A 50 -10.09 20.76 -30.13
C PRO A 50 -10.99 19.90 -29.22
N PRO A 51 -10.73 18.59 -29.10
CA PRO A 51 -11.51 17.72 -28.24
C PRO A 51 -11.43 18.25 -26.81
N TYR A 52 -12.59 18.36 -26.17
CA TYR A 52 -12.76 18.79 -24.79
C TYR A 52 -11.81 18.03 -23.85
N GLY A 53 -10.89 18.73 -23.19
CA GLY A 53 -10.07 18.19 -22.10
C GLY A 53 -8.69 18.85 -22.02
N SER A 54 -8.38 19.48 -20.89
CA SER A 54 -7.02 19.92 -20.58
C SER A 54 -6.10 18.69 -20.46
N THR A 55 -5.08 18.58 -21.32
CA THR A 55 -4.12 17.46 -21.29
C THR A 55 -2.99 17.76 -20.30
N VAL A 56 -2.76 16.87 -19.34
CA VAL A 56 -1.61 16.94 -18.43
C VAL A 56 -0.43 16.22 -19.06
N GLN A 57 0.72 16.90 -19.14
CA GLN A 57 1.96 16.28 -19.61
C GLN A 57 2.67 15.56 -18.46
N PRO A 58 3.35 14.42 -18.73
CA PRO A 58 4.15 13.74 -17.72
C PRO A 58 5.34 14.62 -17.33
N ARG A 59 5.66 14.68 -16.04
CA ARG A 59 6.86 15.36 -15.51
C ARG A 59 8.11 14.49 -15.58
N GLY A 60 7.91 13.17 -15.60
CA GLY A 60 8.98 12.19 -15.76
C GLY A 60 8.42 10.89 -16.31
N ILE A 61 9.18 10.26 -17.20
CA ILE A 61 8.95 8.91 -17.71
C ILE A 61 10.19 8.10 -17.37
N PHE A 62 10.00 7.00 -16.64
CA PHE A 62 11.06 6.18 -16.10
C PHE A 62 10.99 4.78 -16.71
N GLN A 63 12.13 4.29 -17.20
CA GLN A 63 12.25 3.06 -17.96
C GLN A 63 13.31 2.16 -17.34
N GLY A 64 12.96 0.89 -17.15
CA GLY A 64 13.84 -0.11 -16.56
C GLY A 64 13.18 -1.49 -16.41
N HIS A 65 11.85 -1.51 -16.25
CA HIS A 65 11.07 -2.74 -16.26
C HIS A 65 10.99 -3.35 -17.67
N ASN A 66 10.98 -4.68 -17.73
CA ASN A 66 10.89 -5.44 -18.98
C ASN A 66 9.46 -5.88 -19.31
N TYR A 67 8.55 -5.83 -18.34
CA TYR A 67 7.14 -6.22 -18.44
C TYR A 67 6.24 -5.20 -17.72
N THR A 68 4.94 -5.50 -17.64
CA THR A 68 3.94 -4.68 -16.94
C THR A 68 4.40 -4.35 -15.53
N ILE A 69 4.21 -3.09 -15.14
CA ILE A 69 4.37 -2.63 -13.76
C ILE A 69 3.01 -2.80 -13.08
N GLU A 70 3.00 -3.51 -11.96
CA GLU A 70 1.78 -3.81 -11.20
C GLU A 70 1.57 -2.79 -10.08
N ASP A 71 2.64 -2.29 -9.45
CA ASP A 71 2.52 -1.34 -8.33
C ASP A 71 3.72 -0.39 -8.23
N VAL A 72 3.45 0.81 -7.67
CA VAL A 72 4.39 1.90 -7.48
C VAL A 72 4.14 2.60 -6.16
N GLN A 73 5.20 2.91 -5.40
CA GLN A 73 5.06 3.59 -4.12
C GLN A 73 6.13 4.66 -3.93
N PHE A 74 5.72 5.86 -3.52
CA PHE A 74 6.66 6.91 -3.15
C PHE A 74 7.41 6.55 -1.86
N ASN A 75 8.64 7.04 -1.73
CA ASN A 75 9.26 7.18 -0.42
C ASN A 75 8.37 8.09 0.45
N PRO A 76 7.93 7.66 1.65
CA PRO A 76 7.08 8.47 2.52
C PRO A 76 7.66 9.84 2.86
N SER A 77 9.00 9.98 2.89
CA SER A 77 9.68 11.25 3.19
C SER A 77 10.08 12.09 1.98
N SER A 78 9.93 11.59 0.76
CA SER A 78 10.45 12.24 -0.45
C SER A 78 9.61 11.93 -1.67
N ALA A 79 9.09 12.96 -2.33
CA ALA A 79 8.36 12.80 -3.59
C ALA A 79 9.28 12.63 -4.82
N GLN A 80 10.59 12.61 -4.62
CA GLN A 80 11.59 12.38 -5.67
C GLN A 80 12.11 10.94 -5.69
N GLU A 81 11.96 10.22 -4.59
CA GLU A 81 12.33 8.81 -4.49
C GLU A 81 11.07 7.94 -4.50
N PHE A 82 11.12 6.82 -5.22
CA PHE A 82 10.01 5.88 -5.28
C PHE A 82 10.50 4.48 -5.63
N CYS A 83 9.64 3.50 -5.48
CA CYS A 83 9.87 2.12 -5.89
C CYS A 83 8.77 1.66 -6.84
N SER A 84 9.07 0.61 -7.60
CA SER A 84 8.11 -0.07 -8.46
C SER A 84 8.39 -1.57 -8.56
N VAL A 85 7.35 -2.32 -8.85
CA VAL A 85 7.36 -3.78 -9.01
C VAL A 85 6.47 -4.21 -10.16
N GLY A 86 6.71 -5.40 -10.72
CA GLY A 86 5.88 -5.92 -11.80
C GLY A 86 6.20 -7.34 -12.26
N ASN A 87 5.75 -7.67 -13.48
CA ASN A 87 5.78 -9.02 -14.04
C ASN A 87 7.17 -9.44 -14.57
N ASP A 88 8.19 -8.61 -14.35
CA ASP A 88 9.59 -8.99 -14.53
C ASP A 88 10.25 -9.49 -13.23
N SER A 89 9.44 -9.68 -12.17
CA SER A 89 9.87 -10.15 -10.86
C SER A 89 10.99 -9.29 -10.25
N CYS A 90 11.05 -8.00 -10.63
CA CYS A 90 12.05 -7.07 -10.15
C CYS A 90 11.46 -6.06 -9.15
N LEU A 91 12.23 -5.73 -8.11
CA LEU A 91 12.02 -4.55 -7.29
C LEU A 91 13.00 -3.47 -7.76
N MET A 92 12.48 -2.32 -8.19
CA MET A 92 13.29 -1.20 -8.65
C MET A 92 13.14 -0.01 -7.72
N LEU A 93 14.26 0.65 -7.40
CA LEU A 93 14.28 1.95 -6.73
C LEU A 93 14.69 3.03 -7.72
N TRP A 94 14.07 4.19 -7.58
CA TRP A 94 14.20 5.31 -8.49
C TRP A 94 14.48 6.60 -7.71
N ASP A 95 15.24 7.48 -8.32
CA ASP A 95 15.37 8.87 -7.89
C ASP A 95 15.16 9.77 -9.11
N ALA A 96 14.04 10.49 -9.13
CA ALA A 96 13.62 11.36 -10.22
C ALA A 96 14.64 12.45 -10.56
N ARG A 97 15.55 12.77 -9.64
CA ARG A 97 16.62 13.76 -9.85
C ARG A 97 17.82 13.19 -10.61
N THR A 98 17.98 11.87 -10.62
CA THR A 98 19.15 11.20 -11.20
C THR A 98 18.96 10.81 -12.66
N GLY A 99 17.72 10.82 -13.16
CA GLY A 99 17.38 10.53 -14.54
C GLY A 99 16.21 9.55 -14.66
N SER A 100 16.03 8.98 -15.85
CA SER A 100 14.93 8.08 -16.19
C SER A 100 15.20 6.60 -15.94
N SER A 101 16.39 6.24 -15.44
CA SER A 101 16.79 4.85 -15.18
C SER A 101 16.76 4.55 -13.68
N PRO A 102 16.54 3.28 -13.27
CA PRO A 102 16.51 2.92 -11.86
C PRO A 102 17.90 3.11 -11.24
N ILE A 103 17.95 3.63 -10.01
CA ILE A 103 19.20 3.72 -9.23
C ILE A 103 19.60 2.35 -8.68
N LEU A 104 18.62 1.46 -8.48
CA LEU A 104 18.82 0.11 -8.00
C LEU A 104 17.76 -0.81 -8.62
N LYS A 105 18.20 -1.99 -9.06
CA LYS A 105 17.32 -3.04 -9.60
C LYS A 105 17.66 -4.37 -8.95
N VAL A 106 16.79 -4.84 -8.06
CA VAL A 106 16.86 -6.20 -7.51
C VAL A 106 16.23 -7.13 -8.53
N GLU A 107 17.06 -7.90 -9.22
CA GLU A 107 16.59 -8.90 -10.19
C GLU A 107 16.20 -10.17 -9.46
N ARG A 108 15.13 -10.84 -9.91
CA ARG A 108 14.58 -12.03 -9.25
C ARG A 108 14.29 -11.77 -7.77
N ALA A 109 13.69 -10.61 -7.49
CA ALA A 109 13.22 -10.28 -6.15
C ALA A 109 12.19 -11.33 -5.69
N HIS A 110 11.40 -11.91 -6.59
CA HIS A 110 10.52 -13.06 -6.35
C HIS A 110 10.69 -14.16 -7.42
N GLU A 111 10.10 -15.33 -7.20
CA GLU A 111 10.10 -16.45 -8.18
C GLU A 111 8.95 -16.34 -9.21
N ALA A 112 8.07 -15.35 -9.05
CA ALA A 112 6.95 -15.06 -9.95
C ALA A 112 6.68 -13.54 -9.97
N ASP A 113 5.63 -13.12 -10.67
CA ASP A 113 5.21 -11.73 -10.79
C ASP A 113 5.01 -11.09 -9.42
N ILE A 114 5.41 -9.82 -9.27
CA ILE A 114 5.22 -9.07 -8.03
C ILE A 114 4.04 -8.13 -8.24
N HIS A 115 3.00 -8.29 -7.43
CA HIS A 115 1.73 -7.58 -7.59
C HIS A 115 1.66 -6.29 -6.78
N CYS A 116 2.34 -6.23 -5.64
CA CYS A 116 2.21 -5.11 -4.72
C CYS A 116 3.54 -4.79 -4.01
N VAL A 117 3.71 -3.52 -3.66
CA VAL A 117 4.86 -3.00 -2.91
C VAL A 117 4.40 -1.94 -1.91
N ASP A 118 4.97 -1.95 -0.71
CA ASP A 118 4.75 -0.85 0.23
C ASP A 118 6.01 -0.45 0.98
N TRP A 119 6.18 0.86 1.15
CA TRP A 119 7.35 1.48 1.76
C TRP A 119 6.98 1.98 3.15
N ASN A 120 7.67 1.47 4.17
CA ASN A 120 7.30 1.70 5.55
C ASN A 120 7.35 3.20 5.92
N PRO A 121 6.22 3.80 6.37
CA PRO A 121 6.16 5.22 6.72
C PRO A 121 6.87 5.56 8.03
N ASN A 122 7.15 4.57 8.87
CA ASN A 122 7.78 4.75 10.19
C ASN A 122 9.27 4.35 10.20
N ASP A 123 9.69 3.41 9.36
CA ASP A 123 11.11 3.06 9.12
C ASP A 123 11.41 3.07 7.63
N LEU A 124 11.95 4.19 7.13
CA LEU A 124 12.20 4.43 5.70
C LEU A 124 13.20 3.44 5.06
N ASN A 125 13.83 2.56 5.83
CA ASN A 125 14.70 1.54 5.28
C ASN A 125 13.95 0.28 4.83
N LEU A 126 12.71 0.08 5.30
CA LEU A 126 11.97 -1.16 5.09
C LEU A 126 10.97 -1.07 3.94
N ILE A 127 11.01 -2.08 3.07
CA ILE A 127 10.11 -2.23 1.91
C ILE A 127 9.53 -3.64 1.93
N LEU A 128 8.23 -3.76 1.70
CA LEU A 128 7.52 -5.02 1.51
C LEU A 128 7.16 -5.22 0.05
N THR A 129 7.19 -6.48 -0.39
CA THR A 129 6.63 -6.89 -1.68
C THR A 129 5.78 -8.13 -1.53
N GLY A 130 4.68 -8.22 -2.28
CA GLY A 130 3.81 -9.39 -2.37
C GLY A 130 3.71 -9.90 -3.80
N SER A 131 3.68 -11.23 -3.98
CA SER A 131 3.86 -11.87 -5.27
C SER A 131 2.88 -13.00 -5.56
N ALA A 132 2.75 -13.32 -6.84
CA ALA A 132 2.16 -14.54 -7.38
C ALA A 132 2.83 -15.83 -6.87
N ASP A 133 4.03 -15.76 -6.28
CA ASP A 133 4.69 -16.91 -5.63
C ASP A 133 4.11 -17.23 -4.24
N ASN A 134 3.02 -16.57 -3.85
CA ASN A 134 2.30 -16.69 -2.58
C ASN A 134 3.06 -16.13 -1.38
N THR A 135 4.20 -15.45 -1.59
CA THR A 135 5.05 -14.98 -0.49
C THR A 135 5.04 -13.47 -0.36
N VAL A 136 5.27 -13.02 0.87
CA VAL A 136 5.65 -11.64 1.16
C VAL A 136 7.15 -11.61 1.46
N ARG A 137 7.89 -10.64 0.91
CA ARG A 137 9.31 -10.45 1.19
C ARG A 137 9.55 -9.08 1.80
N LEU A 138 10.42 -9.06 2.81
CA LEU A 138 10.87 -7.85 3.48
C LEU A 138 12.30 -7.53 3.05
N TYR A 139 12.53 -6.28 2.65
CA TYR A 139 13.83 -5.78 2.26
C TYR A 139 14.26 -4.63 3.16
N ASP A 140 15.56 -4.56 3.41
CA ASP A 140 16.22 -3.37 3.94
C ASP A 140 16.98 -2.71 2.79
N ARG A 141 16.58 -1.49 2.41
CA ARG A 141 17.17 -0.76 1.28
C ARG A 141 18.68 -0.54 1.44
N ARG A 142 19.20 -0.53 2.67
CA ARG A 142 20.63 -0.35 2.96
C ARG A 142 21.47 -1.56 2.57
N ASN A 143 20.83 -2.73 2.47
CA ASN A 143 21.46 -4.01 2.15
C ASN A 143 21.21 -4.44 0.70
N LEU A 144 20.46 -3.66 -0.07
CA LEU A 144 20.15 -4.00 -1.46
C LEU A 144 21.37 -3.80 -2.35
N THR A 145 21.54 -4.74 -3.29
CA THR A 145 22.53 -4.65 -4.36
C THR A 145 21.84 -4.84 -5.70
N SER A 146 22.33 -4.16 -6.74
CA SER A 146 21.80 -4.33 -8.09
C SER A 146 22.16 -5.71 -8.67
N GLY A 147 21.24 -6.28 -9.45
CA GLY A 147 21.36 -7.62 -10.03
C GLY A 147 20.70 -8.69 -9.16
N ALA A 148 21.08 -9.95 -9.39
CA ALA A 148 20.49 -11.10 -8.70
C ALA A 148 20.96 -11.31 -7.24
N GLY A 149 21.77 -10.38 -6.69
CA GLY A 149 22.37 -10.48 -5.36
C GLY A 149 21.56 -9.85 -4.22
N GLY A 150 20.47 -9.14 -4.52
CA GLY A 150 19.62 -8.50 -3.50
C GLY A 150 18.69 -9.51 -2.82
N SER A 151 19.13 -10.15 -1.74
CA SER A 151 18.29 -11.06 -0.96
C SER A 151 17.37 -10.30 0.01
N PRO A 152 16.12 -10.78 0.21
CA PRO A 152 15.27 -10.25 1.27
C PRO A 152 15.88 -10.54 2.64
N ILE A 153 15.64 -9.65 3.60
CA ILE A 153 16.03 -9.89 5.01
C ILE A 153 15.08 -10.89 5.68
N HIS A 154 13.85 -11.04 5.17
CA HIS A 154 12.91 -12.07 5.60
C HIS A 154 11.94 -12.44 4.49
N LYS A 155 11.50 -13.70 4.47
CA LYS A 155 10.51 -14.23 3.51
C LYS A 155 9.39 -14.94 4.28
N PHE A 156 8.18 -14.42 4.17
CA PHE A 156 6.98 -14.97 4.81
C PHE A 156 6.33 -15.98 3.85
N GLU A 157 6.70 -17.25 3.98
CA GLU A 157 6.30 -18.31 3.04
C GLU A 157 5.03 -19.07 3.46
N ARG A 158 4.73 -19.10 4.76
CA ARG A 158 3.62 -19.89 5.31
C ARG A 158 2.36 -19.08 5.62
N GLY A 159 2.29 -17.86 5.10
CA GLY A 159 1.18 -16.93 5.32
C GLY A 159 -0.04 -17.18 4.45
N HIS A 160 0.20 -17.34 3.14
CA HIS A 160 -0.82 -17.41 2.11
C HIS A 160 -0.64 -18.66 1.26
N ASN A 161 -1.76 -19.16 0.72
CA ASN A 161 -1.78 -20.33 -0.16
C ASN A 161 -2.11 -19.97 -1.62
N ALA A 162 -2.18 -18.68 -1.93
CA ALA A 162 -2.49 -18.15 -3.25
C ALA A 162 -1.81 -16.77 -3.43
N PRO A 163 -1.80 -16.21 -4.66
CA PRO A 163 -1.12 -14.96 -4.97
C PRO A 163 -1.46 -13.83 -3.99
N VAL A 164 -0.43 -13.15 -3.49
CA VAL A 164 -0.58 -11.98 -2.63
C VAL A 164 -0.88 -10.77 -3.50
N GLN A 165 -2.04 -10.15 -3.27
CA GLN A 165 -2.56 -9.06 -4.08
C GLN A 165 -2.27 -7.68 -3.46
N CYS A 166 -2.14 -7.60 -2.13
CA CYS A 166 -1.91 -6.34 -1.46
C CYS A 166 -1.06 -6.53 -0.20
N VAL A 167 -0.10 -5.62 0.03
CA VAL A 167 0.64 -5.49 1.28
C VAL A 167 0.58 -4.03 1.73
N GLN A 168 0.39 -3.78 3.03
CA GLN A 168 0.43 -2.42 3.58
C GLN A 168 0.99 -2.39 5.00
N TRP A 169 1.96 -1.52 5.23
CA TRP A 169 2.44 -1.18 6.55
C TRP A 169 1.35 -0.48 7.37
N SER A 170 1.36 -0.75 8.67
CA SER A 170 0.51 0.00 9.60
C SER A 170 0.98 1.46 9.63
N PRO A 171 0.07 2.44 9.48
CA PRO A 171 0.44 3.86 9.57
C PRO A 171 0.91 4.24 10.99
N SER A 172 0.50 3.48 12.01
CA SER A 172 0.75 3.80 13.42
C SER A 172 1.86 2.97 14.08
N LYS A 173 2.30 1.87 13.45
CA LYS A 173 3.23 0.92 14.07
C LYS A 173 4.30 0.46 13.08
N ALA A 174 5.56 0.77 13.38
CA ALA A 174 6.69 0.49 12.50
C ALA A 174 6.94 -1.00 12.22
N SER A 175 6.58 -1.89 13.15
CA SER A 175 6.81 -3.33 13.01
C SER A 175 5.62 -4.11 12.47
N VAL A 176 4.47 -3.46 12.22
CA VAL A 176 3.22 -4.14 11.86
C VAL A 176 2.86 -3.86 10.42
N PHE A 177 2.46 -4.91 9.70
CA PHE A 177 1.92 -4.79 8.36
C PHE A 177 0.80 -5.81 8.12
N GLY A 178 0.01 -5.58 7.08
CA GLY A 178 -1.00 -6.51 6.59
C GLY A 178 -0.63 -7.07 5.23
N SER A 179 -1.13 -8.25 4.91
CA SER A 179 -1.11 -8.81 3.56
C SER A 179 -2.46 -9.46 3.23
N ALA A 180 -2.92 -9.30 2.00
CA ALA A 180 -4.15 -9.88 1.49
C ALA A 180 -3.89 -10.63 0.19
N ALA A 181 -4.61 -11.72 -0.02
CA ALA A 181 -4.36 -12.63 -1.13
C ALA A 181 -5.63 -13.21 -1.75
N GLU A 182 -5.43 -13.92 -2.86
CA GLU A 182 -6.51 -14.63 -3.58
C GLU A 182 -7.10 -15.82 -2.82
N ASP A 183 -6.47 -16.25 -1.72
CA ASP A 183 -7.00 -17.29 -0.83
C ASP A 183 -8.17 -16.79 0.04
N GLY A 184 -8.51 -15.50 -0.07
CA GLY A 184 -9.58 -14.86 0.68
C GLY A 184 -9.20 -14.49 2.11
N ILE A 185 -7.91 -14.60 2.44
CA ILE A 185 -7.38 -14.33 3.76
C ILE A 185 -6.66 -12.99 3.78
N LEU A 186 -6.81 -12.28 4.90
CA LEU A 186 -5.96 -11.14 5.23
C LEU A 186 -5.18 -11.46 6.52
N ASN A 187 -3.86 -11.47 6.42
CA ASN A 187 -2.96 -11.69 7.55
C ASN A 187 -2.42 -10.36 8.06
N ILE A 188 -2.28 -10.24 9.38
CA ILE A 188 -1.59 -9.15 10.05
C ILE A 188 -0.35 -9.74 10.71
N TRP A 189 0.77 -9.06 10.53
CA TRP A 189 2.09 -9.52 10.92
C TRP A 189 2.72 -8.52 11.87
N ASP A 190 3.57 -9.01 12.78
CA ASP A 190 4.41 -8.19 13.63
C ASP A 190 5.85 -8.71 13.59
N LEU A 191 6.75 -7.89 13.05
CA LEU A 191 8.17 -8.25 12.90
C LEU A 191 8.83 -8.64 14.21
N ARG A 192 8.35 -8.10 15.34
CA ARG A 192 8.88 -8.42 16.68
C ARG A 192 8.65 -9.87 17.07
N LYS A 193 7.67 -10.53 16.44
CA LYS A 193 7.28 -11.92 16.70
C LYS A 193 7.90 -12.93 15.73
N ILE A 194 8.77 -12.49 14.81
CA ILE A 194 9.43 -13.39 13.84
C ILE A 194 10.31 -14.44 14.55
N ALA A 195 10.97 -14.06 15.65
CA ALA A 195 11.85 -14.96 16.40
C ALA A 195 11.12 -15.79 17.47
N ASP A 196 9.80 -15.65 17.59
CA ASP A 196 9.02 -16.39 18.58
C ASP A 196 8.82 -17.84 18.10
N PRO A 197 9.26 -18.85 18.87
CA PRO A 197 9.14 -20.27 18.47
C PRO A 197 7.70 -20.80 18.48
N ILE A 198 6.75 -20.08 19.08
CA ILE A 198 5.35 -20.52 19.23
C ILE A 198 4.47 -19.98 18.10
N THR A 199 4.70 -18.74 17.66
CA THR A 199 3.91 -18.13 16.56
C THR A 199 4.56 -18.38 15.21
N PRO A 200 3.79 -18.74 14.15
CA PRO A 200 4.35 -18.90 12.81
C PRO A 200 4.93 -17.58 12.29
N GLU A 201 6.26 -17.45 12.25
CA GLU A 201 7.00 -16.42 11.48
C GLU A 201 6.44 -14.97 11.60
N GLY A 202 6.05 -14.55 12.81
CA GLY A 202 5.54 -13.20 13.03
C GLY A 202 4.05 -12.98 12.70
N LEU A 203 3.28 -14.02 12.39
CA LEU A 203 1.83 -13.93 12.21
C LEU A 203 1.15 -13.51 13.52
N PHE A 204 0.49 -12.36 13.51
CA PHE A 204 -0.19 -11.77 14.66
C PHE A 204 -1.69 -12.02 14.65
N PHE A 205 -2.35 -11.85 13.51
CA PHE A 205 -3.79 -12.04 13.36
C PHE A 205 -4.14 -12.51 11.95
N ARG A 206 -5.24 -13.27 11.83
CA ARG A 206 -5.76 -13.74 10.55
C ARG A 206 -7.25 -13.46 10.44
N HIS A 207 -7.61 -12.64 9.46
CA HIS A 207 -9.00 -12.37 9.09
C HIS A 207 -9.45 -13.34 8.00
N THR A 208 -10.51 -14.10 8.28
CA THR A 208 -11.12 -15.09 7.37
C THR A 208 -12.59 -14.78 7.06
N GLY A 209 -12.98 -13.50 7.18
CA GLY A 209 -14.37 -13.08 6.98
C GLY A 209 -14.82 -13.03 5.52
N HIS A 210 -13.89 -12.93 4.55
CA HIS A 210 -14.21 -12.87 3.13
C HIS A 210 -14.48 -14.26 2.53
N ARG A 211 -15.32 -14.31 1.48
CA ARG A 211 -15.70 -15.55 0.77
C ARG A 211 -15.15 -15.66 -0.65
N GLY A 212 -14.31 -14.71 -1.02
CA GLY A 212 -13.63 -14.61 -2.30
C GLY A 212 -12.26 -13.98 -2.13
N LYS A 213 -11.54 -13.80 -3.25
CA LYS A 213 -10.21 -13.20 -3.30
C LYS A 213 -10.24 -11.83 -2.63
N VAL A 214 -9.35 -11.54 -1.70
CA VAL A 214 -9.22 -10.18 -1.14
C VAL A 214 -8.30 -9.40 -2.06
N VAL A 215 -8.84 -8.38 -2.72
CA VAL A 215 -8.10 -7.63 -3.76
C VAL A 215 -7.38 -6.42 -3.19
N GLU A 216 -7.93 -5.80 -2.15
CA GLU A 216 -7.34 -4.61 -1.54
C GLU A 216 -7.81 -4.46 -0.08
N PHE A 217 -6.99 -3.82 0.74
CA PHE A 217 -7.37 -3.37 2.06
C PHE A 217 -6.66 -2.07 2.40
N HIS A 218 -7.23 -1.29 3.33
CA HIS A 218 -6.63 -0.07 3.84
C HIS A 218 -6.74 0.01 5.35
N TRP A 219 -5.65 0.43 5.99
CA TRP A 219 -5.65 0.80 7.40
C TRP A 219 -6.39 2.12 7.62
N ASN A 220 -7.19 2.21 8.67
CA ASN A 220 -7.68 3.49 9.14
C ASN A 220 -6.56 4.21 9.92
N ALA A 221 -6.03 5.28 9.34
CA ALA A 221 -4.97 6.07 9.96
C ALA A 221 -5.42 6.85 11.21
N ALA A 222 -6.72 7.15 11.32
CA ALA A 222 -7.28 7.87 12.47
C ALA A 222 -7.67 6.94 13.62
N ASP A 223 -7.88 5.65 13.33
CA ASP A 223 -8.33 4.67 14.31
C ASP A 223 -7.47 3.38 14.25
N PRO A 224 -6.45 3.27 15.12
CA PRO A 224 -5.53 2.13 15.11
C PRO A 224 -6.25 0.79 15.17
N TRP A 225 -5.78 -0.18 14.39
CA TRP A 225 -6.34 -1.54 14.25
C TRP A 225 -7.68 -1.67 13.53
N THR A 226 -8.25 -0.57 13.04
CA THR A 226 -9.41 -0.61 12.16
C THR A 226 -8.95 -0.70 10.70
N ILE A 227 -9.53 -1.62 9.95
CA ILE A 227 -9.19 -1.94 8.56
C ILE A 227 -10.48 -2.00 7.74
N VAL A 228 -10.41 -1.49 6.51
CA VAL A 228 -11.40 -1.79 5.46
C VAL A 228 -10.77 -2.74 4.46
N SER A 229 -11.49 -3.79 4.06
CA SER A 229 -11.03 -4.77 3.06
C SER A 229 -12.15 -5.14 2.10
N VAL A 230 -11.78 -5.45 0.85
CA VAL A 230 -12.72 -5.74 -0.23
C VAL A 230 -12.40 -7.07 -0.91
N SER A 231 -13.43 -7.83 -1.29
CA SER A 231 -13.28 -9.09 -2.04
C SER A 231 -13.93 -9.07 -3.41
N ASP A 232 -13.34 -9.84 -4.33
CA ASP A 232 -13.84 -10.08 -5.69
C ASP A 232 -14.80 -11.29 -5.74
N ASP A 233 -15.93 -11.17 -5.04
CA ASP A 233 -17.05 -12.12 -5.12
C ASP A 233 -18.31 -11.49 -5.74
N GLY A 234 -18.16 -10.32 -6.38
CA GLY A 234 -19.21 -9.46 -6.97
C GLY A 234 -20.27 -10.16 -7.80
N GLU A 235 -19.87 -11.16 -8.58
CA GLU A 235 -20.76 -11.83 -9.54
C GLU A 235 -21.58 -12.98 -8.95
N LYS A 236 -21.35 -13.36 -7.68
CA LYS A 236 -22.09 -14.44 -7.04
C LYS A 236 -23.44 -13.94 -6.55
N VAL A 237 -24.53 -14.59 -6.98
CA VAL A 237 -25.94 -14.26 -6.69
C VAL A 237 -26.34 -14.42 -5.20
N GLY A 238 -25.38 -14.56 -4.28
CA GLY A 238 -25.57 -14.73 -2.83
C GLY A 238 -25.00 -13.59 -1.98
N GLY A 239 -24.72 -12.43 -2.59
CA GLY A 239 -24.04 -11.29 -1.95
C GLY A 239 -22.61 -11.20 -2.46
N GLY A 240 -22.43 -10.46 -3.55
CA GLY A 240 -21.13 -10.24 -4.17
C GLY A 240 -20.48 -8.91 -3.76
N GLY A 241 -19.15 -8.88 -3.77
CA GLY A 241 -18.36 -7.68 -3.57
C GLY A 241 -18.38 -7.26 -2.11
N THR A 242 -17.89 -8.11 -1.22
CA THR A 242 -17.97 -7.78 0.21
C THR A 242 -16.94 -6.73 0.58
N LEU A 243 -17.41 -5.54 0.94
CA LEU A 243 -16.65 -4.57 1.72
C LEU A 243 -16.87 -4.88 3.19
N GLN A 244 -15.79 -5.06 3.94
CA GLN A 244 -15.82 -5.31 5.37
C GLN A 244 -15.03 -4.21 6.07
N ILE A 245 -15.60 -3.64 7.13
CA ILE A 245 -14.87 -2.78 8.08
C ILE A 245 -14.81 -3.55 9.40
N TRP A 246 -13.61 -3.77 9.89
CA TRP A 246 -13.39 -4.59 11.07
C TRP A 246 -12.23 -4.02 11.89
N ARG A 247 -12.23 -4.35 13.18
CA ARG A 247 -11.22 -3.89 14.15
C ARG A 247 -10.70 -5.08 14.94
N ILE A 248 -9.39 -5.18 15.09
CA ILE A 248 -8.78 -6.20 15.96
C ILE A 248 -9.01 -5.80 17.42
N THR A 249 -9.52 -6.74 18.23
CA THR A 249 -9.77 -6.53 19.65
C THR A 249 -8.51 -6.09 20.39
N ASP A 250 -8.66 -5.10 21.28
CA ASP A 250 -7.53 -4.55 22.05
C ASP A 250 -6.86 -5.60 22.97
N MET A 251 -7.60 -6.65 23.37
CA MET A 251 -7.08 -7.79 24.14
C MET A 251 -5.97 -8.56 23.43
N LEU A 252 -5.96 -8.58 22.10
CA LEU A 252 -4.91 -9.26 21.32
C LEU A 252 -3.72 -8.35 21.05
N SER A 253 -3.94 -7.03 21.01
CA SER A 253 -2.94 -6.06 20.55
C SER A 253 -2.18 -5.35 21.67
N ARG A 254 -2.66 -5.47 22.91
CA ARG A 254 -2.03 -4.91 24.09
C ARG A 254 -1.21 -5.96 24.81
N GLU A 255 -0.07 -5.55 25.36
CA GLU A 255 0.72 -6.38 26.25
C GLU A 255 -0.11 -6.75 27.49
N ALA A 256 -0.02 -8.03 27.91
CA ALA A 256 -0.85 -8.55 28.99
C ALA A 256 -0.65 -7.75 30.28
N GLU A 257 0.58 -7.33 30.57
CA GLU A 257 0.91 -6.52 31.75
C GLU A 257 0.18 -5.17 31.76
N ASP A 258 0.04 -4.53 30.60
CA ASP A 258 -0.63 -3.23 30.51
C ASP A 258 -2.15 -3.36 30.54
N VAL A 259 -2.69 -4.47 30.05
CA VAL A 259 -4.11 -4.84 30.25
C VAL A 259 -4.38 -5.10 31.72
N ILE A 260 -3.51 -5.87 32.40
CA ILE A 260 -3.65 -6.21 33.81
C ILE A 260 -3.55 -4.95 34.68
N LYS A 261 -2.56 -4.08 34.44
CA LYS A 261 -2.42 -2.80 35.16
C LYS A 261 -3.67 -1.93 35.03
N GLU A 262 -4.26 -1.85 33.84
CA GLU A 262 -5.49 -1.08 33.66
C GLU A 262 -6.68 -1.76 34.37
N LEU A 263 -6.84 -3.08 34.23
CA LEU A 263 -7.88 -3.83 34.93
C LEU A 263 -7.77 -3.66 36.45
N ASP A 264 -6.55 -3.61 37.00
CA ASP A 264 -6.31 -3.36 38.42
C ASP A 264 -6.76 -1.96 38.87
N ILE A 265 -6.71 -0.93 38.01
CA ILE A 265 -7.30 0.40 38.30
C ILE A 265 -8.82 0.29 38.48
N PHE A 266 -9.48 -0.54 37.66
CA PHE A 266 -10.93 -0.70 37.69
C PHE A 266 -11.40 -1.74 38.70
N LYS A 267 -10.50 -2.55 39.26
CA LYS A 267 -10.81 -3.62 40.21
C LYS A 267 -11.51 -3.13 41.47
N ASP A 268 -11.05 -2.02 42.04
CA ASP A 268 -11.66 -1.41 43.22
C ASP A 268 -13.05 -0.85 42.89
N HIS A 269 -13.22 -0.27 41.70
CA HIS A 269 -14.50 0.24 41.22
C HIS A 269 -15.54 -0.89 41.05
N ILE A 270 -15.16 -1.99 40.39
CA ILE A 270 -16.02 -3.17 40.20
C ILE A 270 -16.40 -3.79 41.55
N SER A 271 -15.46 -3.85 42.49
CA SER A 271 -15.70 -4.37 43.85
C SER A 271 -16.70 -3.52 44.63
N SER A 272 -16.69 -2.20 44.45
CA SER A 272 -17.63 -1.27 45.09
C SER A 272 -19.04 -1.28 44.49
N CYS A 273 -19.18 -1.59 43.20
CA CYS A 273 -20.48 -1.76 42.55
C CYS A 273 -21.20 -3.05 42.99
N CYS A 274 -20.45 -4.07 43.42
CA CYS A 274 -21.02 -5.32 43.94
C CYS A 274 -21.48 -5.23 45.41
N SER A 275 -20.99 -4.27 46.18
CA SER A 275 -21.38 -4.09 47.59
C SER A 275 -22.57 -3.15 47.79
N SER A 276 -23.00 -2.44 46.74
CA SER A 276 -24.12 -1.49 46.77
C SER A 276 -25.46 -2.09 46.28
N SER A 277 -25.48 -3.37 45.88
CA SER A 277 -26.67 -4.09 45.43
C SER A 277 -27.33 -4.98 46.49
N THR A 278 -26.85 -4.92 47.75
CA THR A 278 -27.36 -5.72 48.89
C THR A 278 -27.91 -4.90 50.06
N SER A 279 -28.27 -3.63 49.85
CA SER A 279 -28.97 -2.80 50.84
C SER A 279 -30.43 -2.59 50.50
#